data_AF-A0A387B1S4-F1
#
_entry.id   AF-A0A387B1S4-F1
#
_cell.length_a   1.000
_cell.length_b   1.000
_cell.length_c   1.000
_cell.angle_alpha   90.00
_cell.angle_beta   90.00
_cell.angle_gamma   90.00
#
_symmetry.space_group_name_H-M   'P 1'
#
loop_
_entity.id
_entity.type
_entity.pdbx_description
1 polymer ?
#
loop_
_entity_poly.entity_id
_entity_poly.type
_entity_poly.pdbx_seq_one_letter_code
_entity_poly.pdbx_strand_id
1 'polypeptide(L)'
;MTLSTQNIKRQGNKIAKLLPHIEIIQQLSKALLLADNSGADSTVLHHQMKQAFSVIFEMTDQAYQELDQIACKLINCDDKELEVITQHER
;
A
#
# COMPACT_ATOMS: atom_id res chain seq x y z
N MET A 1 1.40 -24.66 14.04
CA MET A 1 1.10 -23.26 13.71
C MET A 1 2.39 -22.55 13.33
N THR A 2 2.92 -22.87 12.15
CA THR A 2 4.12 -22.22 11.63
C THR A 2 3.81 -21.80 10.20
N LEU A 3 3.46 -20.53 10.04
CA LEU A 3 3.32 -19.88 8.73
C LEU A 3 4.45 -20.36 7.80
N SER A 4 4.10 -20.93 6.65
CA SER A 4 5.12 -21.35 5.70
C SER A 4 5.97 -20.14 5.31
N THR A 5 7.29 -20.29 5.33
CA THR A 5 8.23 -19.23 4.92
C THR A 5 7.87 -18.66 3.54
N GLN A 6 7.25 -19.47 2.68
CA GLN A 6 6.74 -19.08 1.37
C GLN A 6 5.52 -18.14 1.46
N ASN A 7 4.56 -18.40 2.34
CA ASN A 7 3.42 -17.51 2.58
C ASN A 7 3.88 -16.17 3.18
N ILE A 8 4.82 -16.19 4.13
CA ILE A 8 5.41 -14.95 4.66
C ILE A 8 6.09 -14.14 3.55
N LYS A 9 6.93 -14.77 2.73
CA LYS A 9 7.59 -14.11 1.58
C LYS A 9 6.59 -13.53 0.59
N ARG A 10 5.51 -14.26 0.27
CA ARG A 10 4.46 -13.80 -0.65
C ARG A 10 3.75 -12.56 -0.12
N GLN A 11 3.43 -12.54 1.17
CA GLN A 11 2.79 -11.40 1.81
C GLN A 11 3.75 -10.22 1.93
N GLY A 12 5.02 -10.45 2.27
CA GLY A 12 6.07 -9.42 2.25
C GLY A 12 6.24 -8.77 0.87
N ASN A 13 6.20 -9.56 -0.21
CA ASN A 13 6.24 -9.03 -1.57
C ASN A 13 5.03 -8.14 -1.91
N LYS A 14 3.85 -8.42 -1.34
CA LYS A 14 2.67 -7.55 -1.53
C LYS A 14 2.82 -6.25 -0.75
N ILE A 15 3.33 -6.30 0.49
CA ILE A 15 3.66 -5.09 1.27
C ILE A 15 4.66 -4.23 0.51
N ALA A 16 5.71 -4.82 -0.06
CA ALA A 16 6.72 -4.08 -0.82
C ALA A 16 6.11 -3.35 -2.04
N LYS A 17 5.06 -3.90 -2.65
CA LYS A 17 4.33 -3.25 -3.76
C LYS A 17 3.49 -2.05 -3.32
N LEU A 18 3.21 -1.89 -2.03
CA LEU A 18 2.49 -0.73 -1.49
C LEU A 18 3.42 0.45 -1.17
N LEU A 19 4.73 0.21 -1.01
CA LEU A 19 5.71 1.27 -0.72
C LEU A 19 5.71 2.41 -1.76
N PRO A 20 5.62 2.14 -3.08
CA PRO A 20 5.51 3.21 -4.07
C PRO A 20 4.27 4.09 -3.89
N HIS A 21 3.15 3.54 -3.41
CA HIS A 21 1.95 4.35 -3.15
C HIS A 21 2.20 5.37 -2.04
N ILE A 22 2.87 4.93 -0.97
CA ILE A 22 3.27 5.80 0.15
C ILE A 22 4.27 6.87 -0.33
N GLU A 23 5.23 6.49 -1.17
CA GLU A 23 6.20 7.42 -1.73
C GLU A 23 5.53 8.51 -2.58
N ILE A 24 4.57 8.15 -3.43
CA ILE A 24 3.80 9.12 -4.23
C ILE A 24 3.05 10.11 -3.34
N ILE A 25 2.39 9.63 -2.27
CA ILE A 25 1.68 10.49 -1.31
C ILE A 25 2.66 11.50 -0.65
N GLN A 26 3.85 11.05 -0.27
CA GLN A 26 4.88 11.90 0.31
C GLN A 26 5.38 12.95 -0.69
N GLN A 27 5.64 12.54 -1.93
CA GLN A 27 6.11 13.44 -2.99
C GLN A 27 5.06 14.50 -3.34
N LEU A 28 3.78 14.12 -3.47
CA LEU A 28 2.68 15.05 -3.72
C LEU A 28 2.53 16.05 -2.58
N SER A 29 2.55 15.58 -1.34
CA SER A 29 2.47 16.45 -0.16
C SER A 29 3.63 17.44 -0.10
N LYS A 30 4.86 16.99 -0.40
CA LYS A 30 6.04 17.85 -0.46
C LYS A 30 5.95 18.89 -1.57
N ALA A 31 5.46 18.51 -2.76
CA ALA A 31 5.30 19.42 -3.88
C ALA A 31 4.30 20.54 -3.56
N LEU A 32 3.17 20.22 -2.93
CA LEU A 32 2.19 21.22 -2.50
C LEU A 32 2.76 22.17 -1.45
N LEU A 33 3.49 21.65 -0.46
CA LEU A 33 4.13 22.46 0.58
C LEU A 33 5.18 23.42 -0.02
N LEU A 34 5.96 22.94 -0.99
CA LEU A 34 6.92 23.78 -1.69
C LEU A 34 6.24 24.87 -2.52
N ALA A 35 5.14 24.53 -3.21
CA ALA A 35 4.36 25.49 -3.98
C ALA A 35 3.79 26.61 -3.08
N ASP A 36 3.20 26.25 -1.94
CA ASP A 36 2.69 27.20 -0.94
C ASP A 36 3.80 28.13 -0.41
N ASN A 37 4.92 27.54 0.03
CA ASN A 37 6.07 28.30 0.53
C ASN A 37 6.73 29.21 -0.52
N SER A 38 6.62 28.86 -1.80
CA SER A 38 7.15 29.68 -2.90
C SER A 38 6.26 30.86 -3.29
N GLY A 39 5.10 31.02 -2.63
CA GLY A 39 4.13 32.06 -2.96
C GLY A 39 3.41 31.80 -4.28
N ALA A 40 3.13 30.52 -4.60
CA ALA A 40 2.32 30.16 -5.76
C ALA A 40 0.95 30.86 -5.70
N ASP A 41 0.38 31.14 -6.88
CA ASP A 41 -0.96 31.70 -6.97
C ASP A 41 -1.97 30.87 -6.17
N SER A 42 -2.75 31.52 -5.31
CA SER A 42 -3.64 30.85 -4.37
C SER A 42 -4.75 30.06 -5.05
N THR A 43 -5.21 30.50 -6.23
CA THR A 43 -6.25 29.81 -7.00
C THR A 43 -5.68 28.55 -7.65
N VAL A 44 -4.48 28.66 -8.24
CA VAL A 44 -3.75 27.51 -8.80
C VAL A 44 -3.41 26.52 -7.70
N LEU A 45 -2.87 26.98 -6.57
CA LEU A 45 -2.51 26.13 -5.43
C LEU A 45 -3.74 25.41 -4.87
N HIS A 46 -4.86 26.10 -4.70
CA HIS A 46 -6.11 25.49 -4.22
C HIS A 46 -6.61 24.39 -5.18
N HIS A 47 -6.55 24.64 -6.49
CA HIS A 47 -6.90 23.65 -7.50
C HIS A 47 -5.99 22.41 -7.42
N GLN A 48 -4.67 22.61 -7.35
CA GLN A 48 -3.69 21.53 -7.25
C GLN A 48 -3.85 20.73 -5.95
N MET A 49 -4.09 21.40 -4.83
CA MET A 49 -4.39 20.75 -3.54
C MET A 49 -5.61 19.85 -3.66
N LYS A 50 -6.70 20.33 -4.27
CA LYS A 50 -7.91 19.52 -4.45
C LYS A 50 -7.66 18.26 -5.28
N GLN A 51 -6.90 18.38 -6.36
CA GLN A 51 -6.53 17.23 -7.21
C GLN A 51 -5.64 16.24 -6.45
N ALA A 52 -4.59 16.73 -5.81
CA ALA A 52 -3.67 15.90 -5.04
C ALA A 52 -4.38 15.19 -3.88
N PHE A 53 -5.30 15.85 -3.16
CA PHE A 53 -6.08 15.19 -2.12
C PHE A 53 -7.00 14.09 -2.64
N SER A 54 -7.58 14.25 -3.84
CA SER A 54 -8.35 13.18 -4.48
C SER A 54 -7.49 11.94 -4.72
N VAL A 55 -6.31 12.14 -5.31
CA VAL A 55 -5.35 11.05 -5.58
C VAL A 55 -4.86 10.40 -4.29
N ILE A 56 -4.49 11.20 -3.29
CA ILE A 56 -4.04 10.69 -1.98
C ILE A 56 -5.15 9.88 -1.31
N PHE A 57 -6.41 10.34 -1.36
CA PHE A 57 -7.53 9.63 -0.78
C PHE A 57 -7.72 8.24 -1.42
N GLU A 58 -7.78 8.19 -2.76
CA GLU A 58 -7.95 6.94 -3.51
C GLU A 58 -6.79 5.96 -3.25
N MET A 59 -5.55 6.45 -3.32
CA MET A 59 -4.37 5.61 -3.09
C MET A 59 -4.28 5.10 -1.65
N THR A 60 -4.69 5.92 -0.67
CA THR A 60 -4.67 5.53 0.74
C THR A 60 -5.75 4.50 1.03
N ASP A 61 -6.96 4.66 0.48
CA ASP A 61 -8.03 3.67 0.63
C ASP A 61 -7.65 2.32 0.02
N GLN A 62 -7.09 2.33 -1.20
CA GLN A 62 -6.61 1.11 -1.83
C GLN A 62 -5.48 0.45 -1.01
N ALA A 63 -4.49 1.22 -0.57
CA ALA A 63 -3.39 0.69 0.24
C ALA A 63 -3.90 0.11 1.58
N TYR A 64 -4.88 0.76 2.21
CA TYR A 64 -5.52 0.26 3.43
C TYR A 64 -6.20 -1.09 3.20
N GLN A 65 -7.02 -1.21 2.16
CA GLN A 65 -7.70 -2.47 1.82
C GLN A 65 -6.71 -3.59 1.52
N GLU A 66 -5.64 -3.29 0.79
CA GLU A 66 -4.60 -4.29 0.49
C GLU A 66 -3.84 -4.73 1.76
N LEU A 67 -3.52 -3.79 2.66
CA LEU A 67 -2.90 -4.11 3.95
C LEU A 67 -3.81 -4.95 4.84
N ASP A 68 -5.10 -4.61 4.91
CA ASP A 68 -6.08 -5.36 5.69
C ASP A 68 -6.20 -6.80 5.19
N GLN A 69 -6.29 -6.99 3.87
CA GLN A 69 -6.26 -8.33 3.28
C GLN A 69 -4.98 -9.09 3.56
N ILE A 70 -3.83 -8.39 3.59
CA ILE A 70 -2.55 -9.00 3.95
C ILE A 70 -2.56 -9.45 5.41
N ALA A 71 -3.05 -8.59 6.31
CA ALA A 71 -3.17 -8.86 7.73
C ALA A 71 -4.11 -10.05 7.99
N CYS A 72 -5.31 -10.06 7.39
CA CYS A 72 -6.25 -11.18 7.49
C CYS A 72 -5.61 -12.50 7.06
N LYS A 73 -4.84 -12.51 5.96
CA LYS A 73 -4.15 -13.72 5.46
C LYS A 73 -3.02 -14.18 6.38
N LEU A 74 -2.33 -13.25 7.04
CA LEU A 74 -1.26 -13.59 7.99
C LEU A 74 -1.83 -14.08 9.33
N ILE A 75 -2.92 -13.48 9.81
CA ILE A 75 -3.58 -13.83 11.07
C ILE A 75 -4.33 -15.17 10.95
N ASN A 76 -5.04 -15.40 9.84
CA ASN A 76 -5.90 -16.57 9.64
C ASN A 76 -5.21 -17.70 8.84
N CYS A 77 -3.88 -17.70 8.74
CA CYS A 77 -3.14 -18.71 8.00
C CYS A 77 -3.10 -20.03 8.81
N ASP A 78 -4.06 -20.93 8.56
CA ASP A 78 -4.00 -22.30 9.07
C ASP A 78 -3.08 -23.17 8.18
N ASP A 79 -2.31 -24.05 8.80
CA ASP A 79 -1.28 -24.92 8.20
C ASP A 79 -1.81 -25.88 7.08
N LYS A 80 -3.11 -25.87 6.76
CA LYS A 80 -3.73 -26.77 5.77
C LYS A 80 -3.41 -26.44 4.31
N GLU A 81 -2.91 -25.25 3.99
CA GLU A 81 -2.42 -24.94 2.63
C GLU A 81 -1.11 -25.68 2.27
N LEU A 82 -0.38 -26.22 3.27
CA LEU A 82 0.87 -26.97 3.05
C LEU A 82 0.66 -28.42 2.56
N GLU A 83 -0.48 -29.04 2.86
CA GLU A 83 -0.77 -30.42 2.44
C GLU A 83 -1.04 -30.54 0.94
N VAL A 84 -1.56 -29.48 0.30
CA VAL A 84 -1.86 -29.48 -1.14
C VAL A 84 -0.59 -29.41 -1.99
N ILE A 85 0.48 -28.77 -1.49
CA ILE A 85 1.76 -28.65 -2.21
C ILE A 85 2.59 -29.92 -2.05
N THR A 86 2.61 -30.52 -0.85
CA THR A 86 3.39 -31.76 -0.59
C THR A 86 2.82 -33.00 -1.27
N GLN A 87 1.54 -32.99 -1.69
CA GLN A 87 0.94 -34.07 -2.49
C GLN A 87 1.23 -33.97 -3.99
N HIS A 88 1.62 -32.81 -4.52
CA HIS A 88 1.97 -32.64 -5.94
C HIS A 88 3.45 -32.96 -6.25
N GLU A 89 4.26 -33.22 -5.22
CA GLU A 89 5.69 -33.56 -5.34
C GLU A 89 6.00 -35.04 -4.98
N ARG A 90 4.99 -35.90 -4.89
CA ARG A 90 5.15 -37.36 -4.71
C ARG A 90 4.65 -38.16 -5.90
#